data_AF-A0A1F9QWZ0-F1
#
_entry.id   AF-A0A1F9QWZ0-F1
#
_cell.length_a   1.000
_cell.length_b   1.000
_cell.length_c   1.000
_cell.angle_alpha   90.00
_cell.angle_beta   90.00
_cell.angle_gamma   90.00
#
_symmetry.space_group_name_H-M   'P 1'
#
loop_
_entity.id
_entity.type
_entity.pdbx_description
1 polymer ?
#
loop_
_entity_poly.entity_id
_entity_poly.type
_entity_poly.pdbx_seq_one_letter_code
_entity_poly.pdbx_strand_id
1 'polypeptide(L)'
;MSTTELLRFISPRSGPIVAITSAPYPSSWRRRLWYSTAKLHPRWQDPTRKCGVLLFGGGGWSTDKEESQCKAVTEAIERWAFRYYAISHPEEIGFESDPTTNGFAALPAAMGSRPLIRHAYHEALERWALNRFWDEGNISFNEVTPPQDAVSLFGQFKGRVSCYVAALQDQSPKALRAGTISFCLAIFTNDAGGVVPGSACGDDLAATTMRASLEAYIHARAAANLKGKAPLRQLDITEQRLLHFSTSALAGASVKERLLLSRTSVPRPTPPIMFSKHLPGPWEPEIRVHRVLVADSKPITCGGIDRFII
;
A
#
# COMPACT_ATOMS: atom_id res chain seq x y z
N MET A 1 22.06 -1.71 5.62
CA MET A 1 22.08 -3.07 5.04
C MET A 1 22.70 -2.93 3.67
N SER A 2 23.68 -3.77 3.34
CA SER A 2 24.30 -3.73 2.02
C SER A 2 23.37 -4.43 1.02
N THR A 3 23.31 -3.94 -0.23
CA THR A 3 22.61 -4.61 -1.34
C THR A 3 23.02 -6.08 -1.45
N THR A 4 24.25 -6.41 -1.05
CA THR A 4 24.84 -7.75 -1.00
C THR A 4 24.05 -8.74 -0.14
N GLU A 5 23.52 -8.32 1.01
CA GLU A 5 22.75 -9.20 1.91
C GLU A 5 21.40 -9.60 1.27
N LEU A 6 20.84 -8.74 0.42
CA LEU A 6 19.60 -9.03 -0.30
C LEU A 6 19.79 -9.93 -1.52
N LEU A 7 21.01 -10.02 -2.05
CA LEU A 7 21.28 -10.80 -3.27
C LEU A 7 20.90 -12.28 -3.12
N ARG A 8 20.97 -12.84 -1.91
CA ARG A 8 20.61 -14.25 -1.66
C ARG A 8 19.14 -14.55 -2.02
N PHE A 9 18.25 -13.56 -1.92
CA PHE A 9 16.84 -13.73 -2.25
C PHE A 9 16.56 -13.64 -3.75
N ILE A 10 17.52 -13.11 -4.51
CA ILE A 10 17.38 -12.84 -5.95
C ILE A 10 18.11 -13.95 -6.70
N SER A 11 17.38 -14.99 -7.09
CA SER A 11 17.93 -16.08 -7.88
C SER A 11 16.84 -16.65 -8.78
N PRO A 12 17.03 -16.64 -10.11
CA PRO A 12 16.09 -17.25 -11.04
C PRO A 12 15.85 -18.75 -10.82
N ARG A 13 16.80 -19.46 -10.19
CA ARG A 13 16.75 -20.92 -10.01
C ARG A 13 16.23 -21.34 -8.64
N SER A 14 16.58 -20.61 -7.60
CA SER A 14 16.40 -21.06 -6.21
C SER A 14 15.76 -20.00 -5.30
N GLY A 15 15.83 -18.73 -5.68
CA GLY A 15 15.37 -17.61 -4.86
C GLY A 15 13.85 -17.43 -4.92
N PRO A 16 13.27 -16.76 -3.91
CA PRO A 16 11.88 -16.29 -3.98
C PRO A 16 11.69 -15.17 -5.00
N ILE A 17 12.73 -14.41 -5.35
CA ILE A 17 12.69 -13.28 -6.28
C ILE A 17 13.51 -13.65 -7.53
N VAL A 18 12.90 -13.52 -8.71
CA VAL A 18 13.54 -13.89 -9.98
C VAL A 18 14.26 -12.72 -10.64
N ALA A 19 13.81 -11.50 -10.39
CA ALA A 19 14.38 -10.31 -10.99
C ALA A 19 14.06 -9.06 -10.16
N ILE A 20 14.95 -8.08 -10.21
CA ILE A 20 14.69 -6.71 -9.80
C ILE A 20 14.90 -5.82 -11.02
N THR A 21 13.96 -4.93 -11.26
CA THR A 21 14.14 -3.86 -12.24
C THR A 21 14.13 -2.52 -11.52
N SER A 22 15.02 -1.62 -11.91
CA SER A 22 15.08 -0.27 -11.36
C SER A 22 15.17 0.72 -12.50
N ALA A 23 14.29 1.71 -12.51
CA ALA A 23 14.32 2.78 -13.50
C ALA A 23 14.37 4.13 -12.77
N PRO A 24 15.22 5.07 -13.23
CA PRO A 24 15.07 6.44 -12.81
C PRO A 24 13.72 6.94 -13.34
N TYR A 25 12.95 7.55 -12.47
CA TYR A 25 11.71 8.18 -12.84
C TYR A 25 12.03 9.53 -13.50
N PRO A 26 11.41 9.87 -14.66
CA PRO A 26 11.59 11.17 -15.27
C PRO A 26 10.92 12.23 -14.39
N SER A 27 11.66 12.75 -13.41
CA SER A 27 11.34 14.02 -12.79
C SER A 27 12.01 15.11 -13.62
N SER A 28 11.29 16.19 -13.91
CA SER A 28 11.85 17.42 -14.49
C SER A 28 12.85 18.14 -13.58
N TRP A 29 13.19 17.55 -12.42
CA TRP A 29 14.01 18.12 -11.36
C TRP A 29 15.27 17.31 -11.07
N ARG A 30 16.33 17.99 -10.59
CA ARG A 30 17.71 17.51 -10.41
C ARG A 30 17.90 16.28 -9.50
N ARG A 31 16.88 15.77 -8.83
CA ARG A 31 16.96 14.54 -8.03
C ARG A 31 16.21 13.41 -8.75
N ARG A 32 16.95 12.36 -9.12
CA ARG A 32 16.39 11.14 -9.71
C ARG A 32 15.60 10.42 -8.62
N LEU A 33 14.27 10.41 -8.72
CA LEU A 33 13.45 9.48 -7.96
C LEU A 33 13.60 8.10 -8.62
N TRP A 34 13.93 7.06 -7.87
CA TRP A 34 14.05 5.70 -8.38
C TRP A 34 12.79 4.92 -8.08
N TYR A 35 12.32 4.18 -9.07
CA TYR A 35 11.32 3.13 -8.89
C TYR A 35 11.95 1.78 -9.14
N SER A 36 11.83 0.89 -8.17
CA SER A 36 12.25 -0.49 -8.29
C SER A 36 11.06 -1.42 -8.13
N THR A 37 11.06 -2.51 -8.89
CA THR A 37 10.13 -3.61 -8.74
C THR A 37 10.88 -4.91 -8.57
N ALA A 38 10.44 -5.75 -7.64
CA ALA A 38 10.92 -7.10 -7.45
C ALA A 38 9.86 -8.08 -7.93
N LYS A 39 10.24 -9.02 -8.81
CA LYS A 39 9.33 -10.04 -9.33
C LYS A 39 9.50 -11.32 -8.54
N LEU A 40 8.41 -11.82 -7.93
CA LEU A 40 8.41 -13.11 -7.27
C LEU A 40 8.51 -14.27 -8.27
N HIS A 41 9.13 -15.36 -7.82
CA HIS A 41 9.20 -16.62 -8.55
C HIS A 41 7.78 -17.15 -8.81
N PRO A 42 7.45 -17.67 -10.01
CA PRO A 42 6.10 -18.12 -10.36
C PRO A 42 5.45 -19.07 -9.36
N ARG A 43 6.23 -19.96 -8.73
CA ARG A 43 5.76 -20.88 -7.67
C ARG A 43 5.13 -20.17 -6.45
N TRP A 44 5.47 -18.90 -6.22
CA TRP A 44 4.94 -18.07 -5.14
C TRP A 44 3.89 -17.07 -5.64
N GLN A 45 3.56 -17.07 -6.94
CA GLN A 45 2.50 -16.22 -7.48
C GLN A 45 1.13 -16.90 -7.31
N ASP A 46 0.05 -16.11 -7.46
CA ASP A 46 -1.29 -16.71 -7.53
C ASP A 46 -1.47 -17.40 -8.87
N PRO A 47 -1.73 -18.71 -8.93
CA PRO A 47 -2.08 -19.33 -10.20
C PRO A 47 -3.43 -18.84 -10.72
N THR A 48 -4.30 -18.30 -9.85
CA THR A 48 -5.63 -17.79 -10.25
C THR A 48 -5.57 -16.40 -10.88
N ARG A 49 -4.53 -15.60 -10.58
CA ARG A 49 -4.33 -14.28 -11.21
C ARG A 49 -3.68 -14.45 -12.58
N LYS A 50 -4.52 -14.45 -13.62
CA LYS A 50 -4.09 -14.59 -15.01
C LYS A 50 -3.54 -13.30 -15.63
N CYS A 51 -3.89 -12.14 -15.08
CA CYS A 51 -3.49 -10.83 -15.57
C CYS A 51 -3.52 -9.84 -14.41
N GLY A 52 -2.55 -8.93 -14.35
CA GLY A 52 -2.63 -7.78 -13.45
C GLY A 52 -1.54 -6.75 -13.71
N VAL A 53 -1.92 -5.49 -13.83
CA VAL A 53 -1.00 -4.34 -13.83
C VAL A 53 -0.48 -4.05 -12.43
N LEU A 54 -1.24 -4.45 -11.39
CA LEU A 54 -0.81 -4.47 -10.01
C LEU A 54 -0.09 -5.80 -9.75
N LEU A 55 1.16 -5.89 -10.22
CA LEU A 55 1.96 -7.11 -10.14
C LEU A 55 2.11 -7.58 -8.70
N PHE A 56 1.84 -8.88 -8.47
CA PHE A 56 2.13 -9.55 -7.20
C PHE A 56 3.64 -9.78 -7.07
N GLY A 57 4.36 -8.76 -6.61
CA GLY A 57 5.82 -8.70 -6.48
C GLY A 57 6.28 -7.86 -5.29
N GLY A 58 7.15 -6.89 -5.46
CA GLY A 58 7.35 -5.82 -4.49
C GLY A 58 7.68 -4.52 -5.21
N GLY A 59 7.29 -3.39 -4.63
CA GLY A 59 7.55 -2.05 -5.14
C GLY A 59 8.44 -1.26 -4.19
N GLY A 60 9.21 -0.32 -4.73
CA GLY A 60 10.05 0.51 -3.89
C GLY A 60 10.40 1.83 -4.53
N TRP A 61 10.23 2.90 -3.76
CA TRP A 61 10.55 4.27 -4.18
C TRP A 61 11.51 4.92 -3.20
N SER A 62 12.51 5.58 -3.74
CA SER A 62 13.40 6.47 -2.99
C SER A 62 14.16 7.38 -3.96
N THR A 63 14.67 8.50 -3.45
CA THR A 63 15.69 9.30 -4.13
C THR A 63 17.03 8.57 -4.25
N ASP A 64 17.21 7.51 -3.46
CA ASP A 64 18.34 6.59 -3.53
C ASP A 64 17.94 5.28 -4.23
N LYS A 65 18.80 4.80 -5.14
CA LYS A 65 18.50 3.59 -5.93
C LYS A 65 18.51 2.34 -5.05
N GLU A 66 19.50 2.22 -4.16
CA GLU A 66 19.68 1.04 -3.33
C GLU A 66 18.55 0.92 -2.30
N GLU A 67 18.13 2.04 -1.71
CA GLU A 67 16.97 2.09 -0.82
C GLU A 67 15.67 1.71 -1.57
N SER A 68 15.49 2.19 -2.80
CA SER A 68 14.36 1.81 -3.65
C SER A 68 14.36 0.29 -3.92
N GLN A 69 15.52 -0.29 -4.22
CA GLN A 69 15.67 -1.75 -4.40
C GLN A 69 15.40 -2.52 -3.11
N CYS A 70 15.91 -2.04 -1.97
CA CYS A 70 15.69 -2.64 -0.67
C CYS A 70 14.19 -2.72 -0.34
N LYS A 71 13.46 -1.60 -0.52
CA LYS A 71 12.00 -1.56 -0.31
C LYS A 71 11.27 -2.56 -1.21
N ALA A 72 11.63 -2.62 -2.49
CA ALA A 72 11.04 -3.58 -3.42
C ALA A 72 11.30 -5.03 -3.02
N VAL A 73 12.51 -5.34 -2.54
CA VAL A 73 12.84 -6.69 -2.04
C VAL A 73 12.08 -7.03 -0.78
N THR A 74 12.02 -6.12 0.21
CA THR A 74 11.30 -6.37 1.46
C THR A 74 9.82 -6.59 1.20
N GLU A 75 9.18 -5.77 0.36
CA GLU A 75 7.76 -5.97 -0.01
C GLU A 75 7.56 -7.31 -0.76
N ALA A 76 8.50 -7.73 -1.61
CA ALA A 76 8.41 -9.05 -2.23
C ALA A 76 8.56 -10.18 -1.21
N ILE A 77 9.45 -10.05 -0.23
CA ILE A 77 9.62 -11.04 0.84
C ILE A 77 8.37 -11.12 1.71
N GLU A 78 7.70 -9.99 1.96
CA GLU A 78 6.41 -9.94 2.63
C GLU A 78 5.35 -10.79 1.90
N ARG A 79 5.21 -10.58 0.58
CA ARG A 79 4.28 -11.36 -0.26
C ARG A 79 4.67 -12.84 -0.34
N TRP A 80 5.96 -13.15 -0.32
CA TRP A 80 6.45 -14.52 -0.21
C TRP A 80 6.10 -15.14 1.14
N ALA A 81 6.28 -14.42 2.25
CA ALA A 81 5.94 -14.89 3.59
C ALA A 81 4.44 -15.19 3.73
N PHE A 82 3.59 -14.30 3.23
CA PHE A 82 2.15 -14.54 3.14
C PHE A 82 1.83 -15.87 2.44
N ARG A 83 2.44 -16.13 1.28
CA ARG A 83 2.23 -17.38 0.52
C ARG A 83 2.78 -18.60 1.21
N TYR A 84 3.97 -18.49 1.79
CA TYR A 84 4.60 -19.56 2.53
C TYR A 84 3.68 -20.05 3.65
N TYR A 85 3.18 -19.13 4.47
CA TYR A 85 2.25 -19.46 5.56
C TYR A 85 0.87 -19.88 5.07
N ALA A 86 0.33 -19.26 4.02
CA ALA A 86 -0.95 -19.67 3.43
C ALA A 86 -0.98 -21.14 3.02
N ILE A 87 0.16 -21.67 2.55
CA ILE A 87 0.30 -23.05 2.11
C ILE A 87 0.60 -23.99 3.28
N SER A 88 1.44 -23.56 4.23
CA SER A 88 2.03 -24.47 5.22
C SER A 88 1.40 -24.39 6.62
N HIS A 89 0.99 -23.20 7.06
CA HIS A 89 0.53 -22.92 8.43
C HIS A 89 -0.50 -21.76 8.44
N PRO A 90 -1.66 -21.88 7.76
CA PRO A 90 -2.62 -20.78 7.62
C PRO A 90 -3.18 -20.28 8.97
N GLU A 91 -3.29 -21.15 9.97
CA GLU A 91 -3.74 -20.83 11.33
C GLU A 91 -2.76 -19.95 12.11
N GLU A 92 -1.51 -19.87 11.67
CA GLU A 92 -0.46 -19.17 12.42
C GLU A 92 -0.42 -17.67 12.19
N ILE A 93 -1.18 -17.17 11.21
CA ILE A 93 -1.04 -15.79 10.71
C ILE A 93 -2.33 -14.97 10.76
N GLY A 94 -3.39 -15.45 11.39
CA GLY A 94 -4.64 -14.69 11.55
C GLY A 94 -5.54 -14.67 10.32
N PHE A 95 -5.52 -15.74 9.52
CA PHE A 95 -6.32 -15.86 8.28
C PHE A 95 -7.82 -16.00 8.52
N GLU A 96 -8.21 -16.50 9.69
CA GLU A 96 -9.60 -16.52 10.14
C GLU A 96 -10.18 -15.12 10.27
N SER A 97 -9.33 -14.12 10.54
CA SER A 97 -9.69 -12.72 10.67
C SER A 97 -9.52 -11.96 9.35
N ASP A 98 -8.37 -12.10 8.68
CA ASP A 98 -8.07 -11.45 7.40
C ASP A 98 -7.19 -12.36 6.51
N PRO A 99 -7.71 -12.89 5.40
CA PRO A 99 -6.96 -13.78 4.49
C PRO A 99 -6.11 -13.02 3.45
N THR A 100 -5.87 -11.72 3.63
CA THR A 100 -5.08 -10.88 2.70
C THR A 100 -3.68 -10.58 3.23
N THR A 101 -2.88 -9.81 2.48
CA THR A 101 -1.56 -9.33 2.94
C THR A 101 -1.66 -8.17 3.92
N ASN A 102 -2.86 -7.71 4.29
CA ASN A 102 -3.03 -6.57 5.19
C ASN A 102 -2.23 -6.73 6.47
N GLY A 103 -1.47 -5.68 6.77
CA GLY A 103 -0.75 -5.52 8.02
C GLY A 103 0.47 -6.43 8.12
N PHE A 104 0.92 -7.01 7.02
CA PHE A 104 2.25 -7.58 6.98
C PHE A 104 3.28 -6.44 6.88
N ALA A 105 4.49 -6.71 7.34
CA ALA A 105 5.67 -5.92 7.00
C ALA A 105 6.89 -6.82 7.00
N ALA A 106 7.87 -6.48 6.17
CA ALA A 106 9.18 -7.08 6.19
C ALA A 106 10.25 -5.99 6.27
N LEU A 107 11.27 -6.17 7.12
CA LEU A 107 12.40 -5.26 7.22
C LEU A 107 13.71 -6.01 7.44
N PRO A 108 14.86 -5.42 7.08
CA PRO A 108 16.17 -5.92 7.48
C PRO A 108 16.24 -6.17 8.98
N ALA A 109 16.74 -7.33 9.39
CA ALA A 109 16.84 -7.69 10.81
C ALA A 109 17.69 -6.69 11.61
N ALA A 110 18.68 -6.06 10.95
CA ALA A 110 19.53 -5.00 11.51
C ALA A 110 18.74 -3.75 11.94
N MET A 111 17.51 -3.53 11.44
CA MET A 111 16.64 -2.43 11.87
C MET A 111 15.91 -2.71 13.19
N GLY A 112 15.98 -3.95 13.70
CA GLY A 112 15.32 -4.36 14.93
C GLY A 112 13.81 -4.59 14.77
N SER A 113 13.17 -5.08 15.84
CA SER A 113 11.75 -5.46 15.83
C SER A 113 10.81 -4.25 15.93
N ARG A 114 11.21 -3.17 16.59
CA ARG A 114 10.31 -2.02 16.84
C ARG A 114 9.88 -1.33 15.54
N PRO A 115 10.76 -0.96 14.60
CA PRO A 115 10.33 -0.40 13.32
C PRO A 115 9.47 -1.38 12.52
N LEU A 116 9.79 -2.67 12.55
CA LEU A 116 9.03 -3.72 11.85
C LEU A 116 7.57 -3.79 12.31
N ILE A 117 7.36 -3.90 13.62
CA ILE A 117 6.02 -3.95 14.21
C ILE A 117 5.25 -2.65 13.92
N ARG A 118 5.95 -1.52 13.99
CA ARG A 118 5.39 -0.20 13.71
C ARG A 118 4.93 -0.07 12.25
N HIS A 119 5.72 -0.53 11.29
CA HIS A 119 5.34 -0.55 9.87
C HIS A 119 4.11 -1.42 9.63
N ALA A 120 4.10 -2.65 10.17
CA ALA A 120 2.94 -3.56 10.08
C ALA A 120 1.67 -2.94 10.70
N TYR A 121 1.82 -2.27 11.85
CA TYR A 121 0.70 -1.59 12.50
C TYR A 121 0.17 -0.40 11.68
N HIS A 122 1.05 0.43 11.12
CA HIS A 122 0.64 1.54 10.27
C HIS A 122 -0.14 1.03 9.03
N GLU A 123 0.32 -0.03 8.38
CA GLU A 123 -0.40 -0.62 7.25
C GLU A 123 -1.78 -1.15 7.66
N ALA A 124 -1.88 -1.83 8.81
CA ALA A 124 -3.16 -2.28 9.34
C ALA A 124 -4.13 -1.11 9.61
N LEU A 125 -3.61 -0.01 10.16
CA LEU A 125 -4.39 1.20 10.40
C LEU A 125 -4.82 1.91 9.12
N GLU A 126 -3.98 1.90 8.08
CA GLU A 126 -4.31 2.48 6.78
C GLU A 126 -5.54 1.79 6.19
N ARG A 127 -5.55 0.45 6.22
CA ARG A 127 -6.68 -0.35 5.73
C ARG A 127 -7.93 -0.14 6.57
N TRP A 128 -7.80 -0.12 7.89
CA TRP A 128 -8.92 0.24 8.77
C TRP A 128 -9.46 1.64 8.46
N ALA A 129 -8.62 2.66 8.34
CA ALA A 129 -9.05 4.03 8.09
C ALA A 129 -9.72 4.19 6.72
N LEU A 130 -9.24 3.50 5.68
CA LEU A 130 -9.92 3.41 4.38
C LEU A 130 -11.32 2.78 4.50
N ASN A 131 -11.44 1.67 5.22
CA ASN A 131 -12.73 1.00 5.45
C ASN A 131 -13.71 1.95 6.15
N ARG A 132 -13.26 2.66 7.19
CA ARG A 132 -14.04 3.63 7.95
C ARG A 132 -14.46 4.83 7.12
N PHE A 133 -13.55 5.37 6.31
CA PHE A 133 -13.86 6.45 5.38
C PHE A 133 -14.98 6.02 4.42
N TRP A 134 -14.80 4.88 3.76
CA TRP A 134 -15.72 4.49 2.70
C TRP A 134 -17.06 3.99 3.21
N ASP A 135 -17.03 3.01 4.12
CA ASP A 135 -18.23 2.31 4.55
C ASP A 135 -19.05 3.17 5.53
N GLU A 136 -18.38 3.95 6.38
CA GLU A 136 -19.03 4.64 7.50
C GLU A 136 -18.96 6.17 7.44
N GLY A 137 -18.12 6.74 6.57
CA GLY A 137 -18.01 8.20 6.40
C GLY A 137 -17.52 8.96 7.63
N ASN A 138 -16.88 8.29 8.60
CA ASN A 138 -16.61 8.87 9.92
C ASN A 138 -15.12 9.10 10.25
N ILE A 139 -14.33 9.31 9.19
CA ILE A 139 -12.93 9.75 9.27
C ILE A 139 -12.87 11.26 8.96
N SER A 140 -12.41 12.04 9.93
CA SER A 140 -12.31 13.49 9.78
C SER A 140 -11.12 13.89 8.94
N PHE A 141 -11.38 14.37 7.73
CA PHE A 141 -10.34 14.79 6.81
C PHE A 141 -10.18 16.30 6.77
N ASN A 142 -8.93 16.74 6.83
CA ASN A 142 -8.50 18.07 6.46
C ASN A 142 -7.78 18.00 5.11
N GLU A 143 -8.16 18.86 4.18
CA GLU A 143 -7.42 18.99 2.92
C GLU A 143 -6.08 19.68 3.20
N VAL A 144 -5.01 19.09 2.69
CA VAL A 144 -3.64 19.61 2.81
C VAL A 144 -3.05 19.81 1.42
N THR A 145 -2.08 20.73 1.34
CA THR A 145 -1.35 20.92 0.09
C THR A 145 -0.50 19.70 -0.20
N PRO A 146 -0.63 19.04 -1.38
CA PRO A 146 0.23 17.94 -1.75
C PRO A 146 1.70 18.39 -1.82
N PRO A 147 2.67 17.52 -1.50
CA PRO A 147 4.09 17.81 -1.68
C PRO A 147 4.38 18.26 -3.13
N GLN A 148 5.24 19.26 -3.32
CA GLN A 148 5.58 19.75 -4.67
C GLN A 148 6.15 18.66 -5.57
N ASP A 149 6.95 17.76 -4.99
CA ASP A 149 7.48 16.59 -5.67
C ASP A 149 6.35 15.67 -6.16
N ALA A 150 5.31 15.46 -5.33
CA ALA A 150 4.14 14.68 -5.71
C ALA A 150 3.38 15.33 -6.87
N VAL A 151 3.09 16.64 -6.81
CA VAL A 151 2.44 17.36 -7.92
C VAL A 151 3.20 17.18 -9.23
N SER A 152 4.54 17.27 -9.17
CA SER A 152 5.41 17.12 -10.34
C SER A 152 5.33 15.72 -10.96
N LEU A 153 5.13 14.66 -10.17
CA LEU A 153 4.96 13.29 -10.70
C LEU A 153 3.73 13.16 -11.61
N PHE A 154 2.65 13.86 -11.26
CA PHE A 154 1.40 13.84 -12.03
C PHE A 154 1.43 14.74 -13.27
N GLY A 155 2.50 15.50 -13.52
CA GLY A 155 2.57 16.46 -14.65
C GLY A 155 2.39 15.85 -16.04
N GLN A 156 2.56 14.52 -16.19
CA GLN A 156 2.28 13.80 -17.45
C GLN A 156 0.80 13.45 -17.65
N PHE A 157 -0.03 13.61 -16.62
CA PHE A 157 -1.46 13.32 -16.65
C PHE A 157 -2.26 14.62 -16.65
N LYS A 158 -3.39 14.61 -17.37
CA LYS A 158 -4.35 15.70 -17.32
C LYS A 158 -5.27 15.53 -16.11
N GLY A 159 -5.05 16.34 -15.09
CA GLY A 159 -5.80 16.28 -13.84
C GLY A 159 -5.08 17.00 -12.70
N ARG A 160 -5.53 16.72 -11.47
CA ARG A 160 -4.94 17.28 -10.25
C ARG A 160 -4.86 16.22 -9.15
N VAL A 161 -3.82 16.31 -8.33
CA VAL A 161 -3.72 15.55 -7.08
C VAL A 161 -4.18 16.42 -5.92
N SER A 162 -5.01 15.88 -5.04
CA SER A 162 -5.41 16.47 -3.74
C SER A 162 -5.03 15.51 -2.62
N CYS A 163 -4.69 16.02 -1.45
CA CYS A 163 -4.35 15.20 -0.28
C CYS A 163 -5.30 15.54 0.88
N TYR A 164 -5.82 14.50 1.52
CA TYR A 164 -6.73 14.59 2.65
C TYR A 164 -6.11 13.86 3.84
N VAL A 165 -6.00 14.52 4.99
CA VAL A 165 -5.31 13.98 6.16
C VAL A 165 -6.27 13.91 7.34
N ALA A 166 -6.29 12.76 8.00
CA ALA A 166 -6.99 12.54 9.25
C ALA A 166 -6.00 12.26 10.37
N ALA A 167 -6.20 12.90 11.52
CA ALA A 167 -5.47 12.58 12.74
C ALA A 167 -6.17 11.45 13.48
N LEU A 168 -5.42 10.39 13.77
CA LEU A 168 -5.86 9.24 14.55
C LEU A 168 -5.22 9.30 15.94
N GLN A 169 -6.04 9.04 16.97
CA GLN A 169 -5.58 8.98 18.35
C GLN A 169 -5.04 7.57 18.63
N ASP A 170 -3.72 7.46 18.73
CA ASP A 170 -3.02 6.19 18.89
C ASP A 170 -3.29 5.56 20.26
N GLN A 171 -4.02 4.44 20.25
CA GLN A 171 -4.34 3.65 21.44
C GLN A 171 -3.44 2.41 21.59
N SER A 172 -2.43 2.25 20.73
CA SER A 172 -1.51 1.10 20.79
C SER A 172 -0.79 1.00 22.15
N PRO A 173 -0.21 -0.17 22.48
CA PRO A 173 0.62 -0.32 23.66
C PRO A 173 1.74 0.73 23.71
N LYS A 174 2.14 1.17 24.91
CA LYS A 174 3.13 2.26 25.12
C LYS A 174 4.42 2.09 24.30
N ALA A 175 4.84 0.84 24.04
CA ALA A 175 6.03 0.53 23.23
C ALA A 175 5.92 0.97 21.75
N LEU A 176 4.70 1.06 21.21
CA LEU A 176 4.40 1.43 19.81
C LEU A 176 3.90 2.87 19.66
N ARG A 177 3.50 3.51 20.76
CA ARG A 177 2.88 4.84 20.72
C ARG A 177 3.77 5.91 20.09
N ALA A 178 3.19 6.69 19.18
CA ALA A 178 3.79 7.92 18.65
C ALA A 178 2.98 9.20 18.94
N GLY A 179 1.96 9.10 19.80
CA GLY A 179 1.06 10.22 20.09
C GLY A 179 -0.01 10.34 19.02
N THR A 180 0.30 10.96 17.89
CA THR A 180 -0.64 11.14 16.78
C THR A 180 -0.17 10.38 15.55
N ILE A 181 -1.07 9.56 14.99
CA ILE A 181 -0.86 8.90 13.70
C ILE A 181 -1.65 9.69 12.65
N SER A 182 -1.01 10.00 11.54
CA SER A 182 -1.64 10.58 10.37
C SER A 182 -2.07 9.47 9.42
N PHE A 183 -3.33 9.50 9.01
CA PHE A 183 -3.81 8.79 7.83
C PHE A 183 -3.96 9.79 6.68
N CYS A 184 -3.31 9.53 5.55
CA CYS A 184 -3.45 10.35 4.35
C CYS A 184 -4.15 9.55 3.24
N LEU A 185 -5.11 10.19 2.59
CA LEU A 185 -5.74 9.76 1.35
C LEU A 185 -5.39 10.78 0.26
N ALA A 186 -4.53 10.39 -0.67
CA ALA A 186 -4.23 11.16 -1.87
C ALA A 186 -5.17 10.74 -3.00
N ILE A 187 -5.77 11.71 -3.69
CA ILE A 187 -6.69 11.46 -4.80
C ILE A 187 -6.23 12.24 -6.02
N PHE A 188 -5.91 11.51 -7.09
CA PHE A 188 -5.76 12.09 -8.41
C PHE A 188 -7.12 12.13 -9.11
N THR A 189 -7.58 13.31 -9.49
CA THR A 189 -8.81 13.52 -10.28
C THR A 189 -8.42 13.90 -11.71
N ASN A 190 -8.87 13.13 -12.70
CA ASN A 190 -8.64 13.44 -14.11
C ASN A 190 -9.70 14.42 -14.68
N ASP A 191 -9.45 14.94 -15.89
CA ASP A 191 -10.35 15.89 -16.56
C ASP A 191 -11.75 15.33 -16.85
N ALA A 192 -11.89 14.00 -16.94
CA ALA A 192 -13.17 13.34 -17.13
C ALA A 192 -13.94 13.15 -15.80
N GLY A 193 -13.41 13.62 -14.68
CA GLY A 193 -14.01 13.50 -13.35
C GLY A 193 -13.79 12.15 -12.67
N GLY A 194 -13.07 11.22 -13.30
CA GLY A 194 -12.65 9.97 -12.67
C GLY A 194 -11.55 10.22 -11.63
N VAL A 195 -11.47 9.33 -10.65
CA VAL A 195 -10.58 9.47 -9.49
C VAL A 195 -9.72 8.23 -9.27
N VAL A 196 -8.51 8.43 -8.76
CA VAL A 196 -7.55 7.39 -8.43
C VAL A 196 -6.97 7.64 -7.04
N PRO A 197 -7.10 6.71 -6.09
CA PRO A 197 -6.60 6.86 -4.72
C PRO A 197 -5.17 6.37 -4.57
N GLY A 198 -4.51 6.85 -3.53
CA GLY A 198 -3.44 6.20 -2.79
C GLY A 198 -3.54 6.59 -1.32
N SER A 199 -3.05 5.74 -0.44
CA SER A 199 -3.17 5.91 1.00
C SER A 199 -1.86 5.67 1.72
N ALA A 200 -1.78 6.18 2.94
CA ALA A 200 -0.68 5.88 3.84
C ALA A 200 -1.09 6.16 5.27
N CYS A 201 -0.55 5.40 6.21
CA CYS A 201 -0.50 5.76 7.62
C CYS A 201 0.95 5.93 8.10
N GLY A 202 1.15 6.87 9.02
CA GLY A 202 2.45 7.13 9.61
C GLY A 202 2.41 8.15 10.74
N ASP A 203 3.53 8.33 11.41
CA ASP A 203 3.74 9.35 12.46
C ASP A 203 4.31 10.66 11.90
N ASP A 204 5.03 10.60 10.79
CA ASP A 204 5.50 11.78 10.07
C ASP A 204 4.52 12.16 8.95
N LEU A 205 3.87 13.33 9.10
CA LEU A 205 2.85 13.80 8.16
C LEU A 205 3.40 13.97 6.74
N ALA A 206 4.61 14.50 6.59
CA ALA A 206 5.21 14.77 5.28
C ALA A 206 5.50 13.46 4.53
N ALA A 207 6.14 12.50 5.20
CA ALA A 207 6.43 11.17 4.68
C ALA A 207 5.13 10.40 4.36
N THR A 208 4.13 10.49 5.24
CA THR A 208 2.81 9.87 5.02
C THR A 208 2.12 10.42 3.77
N THR A 209 2.06 11.75 3.65
CA THR A 209 1.43 12.41 2.49
C THR A 209 2.17 12.09 1.19
N MET A 210 3.50 12.05 1.24
CA MET A 210 4.33 11.66 0.09
C MET A 210 4.10 10.20 -0.31
N ARG A 211 4.03 9.26 0.65
CA ARG A 211 3.72 7.85 0.38
C ARG A 211 2.36 7.67 -0.27
N ALA A 212 1.31 8.28 0.30
CA ALA A 212 -0.05 8.23 -0.27
C ALA A 212 -0.07 8.76 -1.71
N SER A 213 0.63 9.87 -1.96
CA SER A 213 0.72 10.46 -3.30
C SER A 213 1.46 9.56 -4.31
N LEU A 214 2.54 8.90 -3.88
CA LEU A 214 3.29 7.94 -4.69
C LEU A 214 2.42 6.73 -5.04
N GLU A 215 1.63 6.22 -4.11
CA GLU A 215 0.70 5.13 -4.38
C GLU A 215 -0.39 5.57 -5.37
N ALA A 216 -0.99 6.75 -5.17
CA ALA A 216 -1.97 7.31 -6.11
C ALA A 216 -1.40 7.45 -7.52
N TYR A 217 -0.12 7.81 -7.61
CA TYR A 217 0.60 7.93 -8.85
C TYR A 217 0.78 6.57 -9.54
N ILE A 218 1.16 5.52 -8.80
CA ILE A 218 1.24 4.14 -9.30
C ILE A 218 -0.11 3.68 -9.85
N HIS A 219 -1.16 3.90 -9.06
CA HIS A 219 -2.52 3.55 -9.45
C HIS A 219 -2.96 4.32 -10.71
N ALA A 220 -2.57 5.58 -10.87
CA ALA A 220 -2.93 6.36 -12.07
C ALA A 220 -2.28 5.80 -13.33
N ARG A 221 -1.01 5.36 -13.24
CA ARG A 221 -0.34 4.63 -14.33
C ARG A 221 -0.99 3.29 -14.61
N ALA A 222 -1.31 2.53 -13.57
CA ALA A 222 -1.95 1.23 -13.69
C ALA A 222 -3.32 1.38 -14.39
N ALA A 223 -4.14 2.35 -13.99
CA ALA A 223 -5.39 2.70 -14.65
C ALA A 223 -5.20 3.07 -16.13
N ALA A 224 -4.21 3.93 -16.44
CA ALA A 224 -3.90 4.30 -17.82
C ALA A 224 -3.46 3.09 -18.67
N ASN A 225 -2.74 2.15 -18.07
CA ASN A 225 -2.32 0.91 -18.72
C ASN A 225 -3.47 -0.09 -18.93
N LEU A 226 -4.45 -0.13 -18.02
CA LEU A 226 -5.62 -1.01 -18.13
C LEU A 226 -6.59 -0.56 -19.21
N LYS A 227 -6.69 0.75 -19.44
CA LYS A 227 -7.64 1.35 -20.39
C LYS A 227 -7.46 0.75 -21.80
N GLY A 228 -8.45 -0.02 -22.24
CA GLY A 228 -8.51 -0.63 -23.57
C GLY A 228 -7.69 -1.90 -23.77
N LYS A 229 -7.09 -2.50 -22.73
CA LYS A 229 -6.22 -3.69 -22.88
C LYS A 229 -6.82 -5.00 -22.41
N ALA A 230 -7.72 -5.00 -21.42
CA ALA A 230 -8.26 -6.23 -20.84
C ALA A 230 -9.78 -6.12 -20.58
N PRO A 231 -10.57 -7.18 -20.85
CA PRO A 231 -11.95 -7.26 -20.39
C PRO A 231 -12.03 -7.21 -18.86
N LEU A 232 -12.97 -6.45 -18.29
CA LEU A 232 -13.17 -6.30 -16.84
C LEU A 232 -13.19 -7.63 -16.08
N ARG A 233 -13.79 -8.68 -16.67
CA ARG A 233 -13.93 -10.02 -16.05
C ARG A 233 -12.60 -10.75 -15.85
N GLN A 234 -11.51 -10.30 -16.48
CA GLN A 234 -10.18 -10.87 -16.33
C GLN A 234 -9.32 -10.12 -15.29
N LEU A 235 -9.81 -8.99 -14.80
CA LEU A 235 -9.18 -8.19 -13.75
C LEU A 235 -9.63 -8.69 -12.38
N ASP A 236 -8.77 -8.58 -11.38
CA ASP A 236 -9.22 -8.82 -10.00
C ASP A 236 -10.09 -7.66 -9.48
N ILE A 237 -10.70 -7.83 -8.30
CA ILE A 237 -11.61 -6.82 -7.75
C ILE A 237 -10.94 -5.46 -7.52
N THR A 238 -9.66 -5.43 -7.16
CA THR A 238 -8.90 -4.19 -6.95
C THR A 238 -8.71 -3.46 -8.27
N GLU A 239 -8.33 -4.17 -9.32
CA GLU A 239 -8.15 -3.60 -10.66
C GLU A 239 -9.48 -3.20 -11.31
N GLN A 240 -10.55 -3.95 -11.06
CA GLN A 240 -11.91 -3.57 -11.46
C GLN A 240 -12.33 -2.26 -10.80
N ARG A 241 -12.10 -2.09 -9.49
CA ARG A 241 -12.35 -0.82 -8.78
C ARG A 241 -11.50 0.30 -9.33
N LEU A 242 -10.21 0.07 -9.55
CA LEU A 242 -9.31 1.06 -10.13
C LEU A 242 -9.79 1.54 -11.49
N LEU A 243 -10.19 0.62 -12.38
CA LEU A 243 -10.72 1.00 -13.69
C LEU A 243 -12.08 1.70 -13.56
N HIS A 244 -12.97 1.22 -12.68
CA HIS A 244 -14.28 1.81 -12.44
C HIS A 244 -14.17 3.28 -11.98
N PHE A 245 -13.43 3.53 -10.90
CA PHE A 245 -13.30 4.88 -10.35
C PHE A 245 -12.49 5.82 -11.26
N SER A 246 -11.47 5.31 -11.95
CA SER A 246 -10.66 6.15 -12.85
C SER A 246 -11.38 6.56 -14.13
N THR A 247 -12.44 5.85 -14.54
CA THR A 247 -13.16 6.11 -15.80
C THR A 247 -14.58 6.62 -15.63
N SER A 248 -15.17 6.51 -14.44
CA SER A 248 -16.53 6.94 -14.16
C SER A 248 -16.57 8.27 -13.41
N ALA A 249 -17.10 9.32 -14.05
CA ALA A 249 -17.35 10.60 -13.42
C ALA A 249 -18.35 10.49 -12.25
N LEU A 250 -19.34 9.60 -12.37
CA LEU A 250 -20.31 9.33 -11.31
C LEU A 250 -19.65 8.68 -10.10
N ALA A 251 -18.76 7.70 -10.32
CA ALA A 251 -17.99 7.09 -9.24
C ALA A 251 -17.08 8.14 -8.57
N GLY A 252 -16.42 8.99 -9.34
CA GLY A 252 -15.64 10.12 -8.82
C GLY A 252 -16.47 11.12 -8.01
N ALA A 253 -17.70 11.41 -8.42
CA ALA A 253 -18.63 12.25 -7.65
C ALA A 253 -18.98 11.63 -6.30
N SER A 254 -19.19 10.31 -6.24
CA SER A 254 -19.47 9.61 -4.97
C SER A 254 -18.30 9.71 -3.97
N VAL A 255 -17.06 9.68 -4.43
CA VAL A 255 -15.87 9.90 -3.57
C VAL A 255 -15.87 11.33 -3.00
N LYS A 256 -16.20 12.33 -3.82
CA LYS A 256 -16.30 13.73 -3.36
C LYS A 256 -17.41 13.91 -2.33
N GLU A 257 -18.57 13.29 -2.55
CA GLU A 257 -19.67 13.29 -1.59
C GLU A 257 -19.24 12.67 -0.25
N ARG A 258 -18.59 11.51 -0.28
CA ARG A 258 -18.05 10.85 0.91
C ARG A 258 -17.04 11.72 1.66
N LEU A 259 -16.14 12.40 0.96
CA LEU A 259 -15.18 13.34 1.56
C LEU A 259 -15.88 14.54 2.22
N LEU A 260 -16.97 15.04 1.64
CA LEU A 260 -17.74 16.14 2.22
C LEU A 260 -18.43 15.71 3.52
N LEU A 261 -19.04 14.52 3.52
CA LEU A 261 -19.68 13.95 4.71
C LEU A 261 -18.69 13.73 5.86
N SER A 262 -17.43 13.46 5.54
CA SER A 262 -16.43 13.10 6.53
C SER A 262 -15.85 14.31 7.29
N ARG A 263 -15.98 15.54 6.78
CA ARG A 263 -15.43 16.78 7.36
C ARG A 263 -15.97 17.15 8.75
N THR A 264 -17.13 16.61 9.13
CA THR A 264 -17.79 16.95 10.41
C THR A 264 -17.37 16.02 11.56
N SER A 265 -16.49 15.05 11.30
CA SER A 265 -16.12 14.04 12.30
C SER A 265 -15.06 14.54 13.29
N VAL A 266 -15.04 13.96 14.49
CA VAL A 266 -14.01 14.16 15.51
C VAL A 266 -12.86 13.18 15.28
N PRO A 267 -11.59 13.50 15.63
CA PRO A 267 -10.50 12.53 15.64
C PRO A 267 -10.89 11.25 16.34
N ARG A 268 -10.58 10.11 15.72
CA ARG A 268 -11.01 8.79 16.21
C ARG A 268 -9.87 8.08 16.93
N PRO A 269 -10.19 7.33 18.00
CA PRO A 269 -9.26 6.35 18.53
C PRO A 269 -8.97 5.28 17.50
N THR A 270 -7.72 4.86 17.41
CA THR A 270 -7.34 3.67 16.62
C THR A 270 -7.97 2.42 17.22
N PRO A 271 -8.34 1.41 16.40
CA PRO A 271 -8.88 0.14 16.88
C PRO A 271 -7.84 -0.64 17.71
N PRO A 272 -8.29 -1.54 18.59
CA PRO A 272 -7.41 -2.45 19.30
C PRO A 272 -6.71 -3.42 18.34
N ILE A 273 -5.50 -3.83 18.68
CA ILE A 273 -4.75 -4.87 17.97
C ILE A 273 -5.35 -6.24 18.34
N MET A 274 -5.81 -6.99 17.34
CA MET A 274 -6.34 -8.36 17.52
C MET A 274 -5.28 -9.43 17.30
N PHE A 275 -4.32 -9.14 16.42
CA PHE A 275 -3.25 -10.06 16.08
C PHE A 275 -1.94 -9.27 15.97
N SER A 276 -0.86 -9.78 16.55
CA SER A 276 0.48 -9.23 16.36
C SER A 276 1.49 -10.34 16.57
N LYS A 277 2.11 -10.80 15.49
CA LYS A 277 3.02 -11.94 15.55
C LYS A 277 4.20 -11.75 14.60
N HIS A 278 5.38 -12.03 15.13
CA HIS A 278 6.57 -12.23 14.30
C HIS A 278 6.46 -13.56 13.57
N LEU A 279 6.80 -13.56 12.29
CA LEU A 279 6.69 -14.70 11.41
C LEU A 279 8.10 -15.20 11.07
N PRO A 280 8.61 -16.25 11.75
CA PRO A 280 9.87 -16.87 11.38
C PRO A 280 9.78 -17.57 10.03
N GLY A 281 10.88 -17.71 9.31
CA GLY A 281 10.86 -18.41 8.04
C GLY A 281 12.17 -18.38 7.27
N PRO A 282 12.17 -18.85 6.02
CA PRO A 282 13.39 -18.94 5.21
C PRO A 282 14.02 -17.58 4.84
N TRP A 283 13.36 -16.46 5.17
CA TRP A 283 13.89 -15.12 5.02
C TRP A 283 14.89 -14.71 6.13
N GLU A 284 14.93 -15.44 7.22
CA GLU A 284 15.86 -15.22 8.32
C GLU A 284 17.26 -15.79 8.02
N PRO A 285 18.33 -15.30 8.69
CA PRO A 285 18.36 -14.21 9.67
C PRO A 285 18.30 -12.77 9.12
N GLU A 286 18.37 -12.56 7.81
CA GLU A 286 18.66 -11.27 7.17
C GLU A 286 17.46 -10.33 7.19
N ILE A 287 16.25 -10.89 7.06
CA ILE A 287 14.99 -10.15 7.02
C ILE A 287 14.09 -10.70 8.11
N ARG A 288 13.32 -9.84 8.76
CA ARG A 288 12.26 -10.24 9.69
C ARG A 288 10.91 -9.85 9.11
N VAL A 289 9.93 -10.72 9.31
CA VAL A 289 8.54 -10.48 8.91
C VAL A 289 7.68 -10.43 10.16
N HIS A 290 6.71 -9.53 10.19
CA HIS A 290 5.73 -9.41 11.25
C HIS A 290 4.38 -9.11 10.64
N ARG A 291 3.30 -9.60 11.26
CA ARG A 291 1.94 -9.24 10.89
C ARG A 291 1.18 -8.64 12.06
N VAL A 292 0.46 -7.56 11.81
CA VAL A 292 -0.45 -6.91 12.75
C VAL A 292 -1.85 -6.84 12.13
N LEU A 293 -2.87 -7.25 12.87
CA LEU A 293 -4.27 -7.01 12.52
C LEU A 293 -4.95 -6.21 13.61
N VAL A 294 -5.87 -5.36 13.21
CA VAL A 294 -6.65 -4.51 14.10
C VAL A 294 -8.14 -4.78 13.95
N ALA A 295 -8.91 -4.54 15.01
CA ALA A 295 -10.35 -4.75 15.01
C ALA A 295 -11.05 -3.86 13.98
N ASP A 296 -12.23 -4.32 13.55
CA ASP A 296 -13.13 -3.62 12.63
C ASP A 296 -12.52 -3.30 11.26
N SER A 297 -11.37 -3.89 10.92
CA SER A 297 -10.84 -3.85 9.56
C SER A 297 -11.47 -4.95 8.72
N LYS A 298 -11.94 -4.60 7.53
CA LYS A 298 -12.44 -5.55 6.54
C LYS A 298 -11.35 -5.87 5.51
N PRO A 299 -11.28 -7.11 5.01
CA PRO A 299 -10.42 -7.47 3.90
C PRO A 299 -10.67 -6.56 2.68
N ILE A 300 -9.59 -6.26 1.94
CA ILE A 300 -9.68 -5.44 0.74
C ILE A 300 -10.61 -6.06 -0.32
N THR A 301 -10.71 -7.38 -0.34
CA THR A 301 -11.54 -8.16 -1.27
C THR A 301 -13.03 -8.10 -0.94
N CYS A 302 -13.43 -7.57 0.22
CA CYS A 302 -14.83 -7.45 0.60
C CYS A 302 -15.54 -6.33 -0.18
N GLY A 303 -16.79 -6.57 -0.60
CA GLY A 303 -17.66 -5.61 -1.30
C GLY A 303 -17.53 -5.64 -2.83
N GLY A 304 -18.31 -4.79 -3.51
CA GLY A 304 -18.39 -4.72 -4.98
C GLY A 304 -17.35 -3.79 -5.63
N ILE A 305 -17.52 -3.58 -6.93
CA ILE A 305 -16.71 -2.64 -7.74
C ILE A 305 -16.93 -1.17 -7.37
N ASP A 306 -18.03 -0.90 -6.68
CA ASP A 306 -18.47 0.39 -6.17
C ASP A 306 -17.78 0.77 -4.87
N ARG A 307 -16.90 -0.08 -4.32
CA ARG A 307 -16.17 0.21 -3.09
C ARG A 307 -14.83 0.88 -3.38
N PHE A 308 -14.60 2.10 -2.91
CA PHE A 308 -13.36 2.86 -3.16
C PHE A 308 -12.22 2.44 -2.23
N ILE A 309 -11.80 1.18 -2.35
CA ILE A 309 -10.66 0.63 -1.62
C ILE A 309 -9.85 -0.20 -2.63
N ILE A 310 -8.66 0.33 -2.92
CA ILE A 310 -7.72 -0.18 -3.93
C ILE A 310 -6.45 -0.66 -3.23
#